data_AF-A0A9Q4C4S3-F1
#
_entry.id   AF-A0A9Q4C4S3-F1
#
_cell.length_a   1.000
_cell.length_b   1.000
_cell.length_c   1.000
_cell.angle_alpha   90.00
_cell.angle_beta   90.00
_cell.angle_gamma   90.00
#
_symmetry.space_group_name_H-M   'P 1'
#
loop_
_entity.id
_entity.type
_entity.pdbx_description
1 polymer ?
#
loop_
_entity_poly.entity_id
_entity_poly.type
_entity_poly.pdbx_seq_one_letter_code
_entity_poly.pdbx_strand_id
1 'polypeptide(L)'
;MDEFKRSRNEDSDTEYEDVHSYTHLETRSKMKLDRGDRHDLQRIIDGFPTDEPLVEQSALWMHAIVGVHFFPDVNHRTGMKTLRAMMDDNRIEPFEPFGEVQDITMDGLRRSKEEPRNVSVDMGNYYEKDSLYAVWRD
;
A
#
# COMPACT_ATOMS: atom_id res chain seq x y z
N MET A 1 10.63 6.03 43.03
CA MET A 1 9.26 5.87 42.50
C MET A 1 9.01 7.07 41.62
N ASP A 2 9.61 7.12 40.44
CA ASP A 2 9.19 6.43 39.21
C ASP A 2 7.72 6.66 38.87
N GLU A 3 7.48 7.48 37.85
CA GLU A 3 6.85 6.99 36.61
C GLU A 3 6.99 8.02 35.47
N PHE A 4 7.89 7.66 34.54
CA PHE A 4 7.85 7.87 33.09
C PHE A 4 6.93 8.99 32.53
N LYS A 5 7.51 10.17 32.31
CA LYS A 5 7.02 11.09 31.27
C LYS A 5 7.47 10.58 29.90
N ARG A 6 6.66 9.74 29.28
CA ARG A 6 6.82 9.34 27.87
C ARG A 6 6.43 10.54 27.00
N SER A 7 7.41 11.13 26.31
CA SER A 7 7.20 12.17 25.32
C SER A 7 6.29 11.64 24.21
N ARG A 8 5.14 12.27 24.06
CA ARG A 8 4.24 12.11 22.92
C ARG A 8 4.91 12.87 21.77
N ASN A 9 5.60 12.14 20.88
CA ASN A 9 6.01 12.72 19.61
C ASN A 9 4.76 12.93 18.77
N GLU A 10 4.62 14.17 18.30
CA GLU A 10 3.52 14.71 17.53
C GLU A 10 3.43 13.99 16.18
N ASP A 11 2.25 13.45 15.90
CA ASP A 11 1.87 12.95 14.58
C ASP A 11 2.00 14.09 13.56
N SER A 12 2.90 13.91 12.59
CA SER A 12 3.06 14.81 11.46
C SER A 12 1.85 14.72 10.54
N ASP A 13 1.11 15.82 10.47
CA ASP A 13 0.22 16.30 9.39
C ASP A 13 0.22 15.43 8.11
N THR A 14 -0.61 14.39 8.10
CA THR A 14 -1.21 13.90 6.86
C THR A 14 -2.70 14.12 7.01
N GLU A 15 -3.19 15.20 6.42
CA GLU A 15 -4.60 15.54 6.36
C GLU A 15 -5.37 14.35 5.78
N TYR A 16 -6.17 13.70 6.62
CA TYR A 16 -7.03 12.59 6.23
C TYR A 16 -8.11 13.12 5.28
N GLU A 17 -8.38 12.44 4.17
CA GLU A 17 -9.66 12.62 3.49
C GLU A 17 -10.73 12.02 4.42
N ASP A 18 -11.54 12.89 5.04
CA ASP A 18 -12.58 12.47 5.99
C ASP A 18 -13.52 11.45 5.34
N VAL A 19 -13.51 10.21 5.85
CA VAL A 19 -14.36 9.13 5.36
C VAL A 19 -15.85 9.47 5.53
N HIS A 20 -16.18 10.40 6.44
CA HIS A 20 -17.53 10.92 6.64
C HIS A 20 -17.90 12.07 5.68
N SER A 21 -16.96 12.61 4.90
CA SER A 21 -17.28 13.61 3.88
C SER A 21 -17.86 13.01 2.60
N TYR A 22 -17.83 11.68 2.45
CA TYR A 22 -18.31 10.98 1.27
C TYR A 22 -19.68 10.35 1.48
N THR A 23 -20.52 10.44 0.46
CA THR A 23 -21.74 9.62 0.38
C THR A 23 -21.36 8.14 0.21
N HIS A 24 -22.24 7.24 0.65
CA HIS A 24 -22.06 5.79 0.48
C HIS A 24 -21.77 5.38 -0.98
N LEU A 25 -22.25 6.15 -1.96
CA LEU A 25 -21.99 5.92 -3.39
C LEU A 25 -20.55 6.30 -3.77
N GLU A 26 -20.05 7.44 -3.31
CA GLU A 26 -18.68 7.89 -3.60
C GLU A 26 -17.64 6.97 -2.96
N THR A 27 -17.87 6.52 -1.71
CA THR A 27 -17.03 5.51 -1.06
C THR A 27 -17.01 4.20 -1.84
N ARG A 28 -18.16 3.79 -2.40
CA ARG A 28 -18.29 2.57 -3.23
C ARG A 28 -17.76 2.71 -4.66
N SER A 29 -17.60 3.93 -5.17
CA SER A 29 -16.91 4.19 -6.44
C SER A 29 -15.40 4.27 -6.25
N LYS A 30 -14.93 4.78 -5.10
CA LYS A 30 -13.51 4.77 -4.73
C LYS A 30 -12.98 3.37 -4.45
N MET A 31 -13.77 2.56 -3.78
CA MET A 31 -13.51 1.12 -3.73
C MET A 31 -13.94 0.53 -5.07
N LYS A 32 -13.18 -0.37 -5.69
CA LYS A 32 -13.65 -1.08 -6.91
C LYS A 32 -14.76 -2.11 -6.57
N LEU A 33 -15.67 -1.80 -5.65
CA LEU A 33 -16.65 -2.72 -5.04
C LEU A 33 -17.85 -3.06 -5.93
N ASP A 34 -17.98 -2.45 -7.11
CA ASP A 34 -19.27 -2.39 -7.82
C ASP A 34 -19.53 -3.48 -8.87
N ARG A 35 -18.95 -4.68 -8.77
CA ARG A 35 -19.26 -5.77 -9.74
C ARG A 35 -19.38 -7.18 -9.18
N GLY A 36 -19.67 -7.35 -7.89
CA GLY A 36 -19.83 -8.71 -7.33
C GLY A 36 -18.52 -9.52 -7.23
N ASP A 37 -17.43 -9.01 -7.80
CA ASP A 37 -16.06 -9.44 -7.53
C ASP A 37 -15.66 -8.95 -6.15
N ARG A 38 -15.79 -9.85 -5.18
CA ARG A 38 -15.22 -9.67 -3.86
C ARG A 38 -13.71 -9.60 -4.08
N HIS A 39 -13.08 -8.44 -3.87
CA HIS A 39 -11.61 -8.34 -3.89
C HIS A 39 -11.07 -9.30 -2.84
N ASP A 40 -10.54 -10.42 -3.33
CA ASP A 40 -10.18 -11.55 -2.49
C ASP A 40 -8.75 -11.36 -2.00
N LEU A 41 -8.62 -10.72 -0.84
CA LEU A 41 -7.32 -10.51 -0.21
C LEU A 41 -6.61 -11.84 0.05
N GLN A 42 -7.35 -12.92 0.30
CA GLN A 42 -6.77 -14.25 0.49
C GLN A 42 -6.02 -14.68 -0.77
N ARG A 43 -6.56 -14.40 -1.96
CA ARG A 43 -5.92 -14.75 -3.23
C ARG A 43 -4.61 -13.96 -3.47
N ILE A 44 -4.50 -12.72 -2.99
CA ILE A 44 -3.24 -11.97 -3.03
C ILE A 44 -2.21 -12.60 -2.10
N ILE A 45 -2.62 -12.95 -0.87
CA ILE A 45 -1.75 -13.57 0.13
C ILE A 45 -1.27 -14.94 -0.35
N ASP A 46 -2.18 -15.80 -0.82
CA ASP A 46 -1.87 -17.14 -1.31
C ASP A 46 -1.02 -17.11 -2.58
N GLY A 47 -1.19 -16.07 -3.40
CA GLY A 47 -0.44 -15.87 -4.63
C GLY A 47 0.85 -15.07 -4.46
N PHE A 48 1.26 -14.73 -3.24
CA PHE A 48 2.44 -13.89 -3.00
C PHE A 48 3.67 -14.45 -3.73
N PRO A 49 4.41 -13.62 -4.51
CA PRO A 49 5.40 -14.12 -5.46
C PRO A 49 6.73 -14.51 -4.79
N THR A 50 6.72 -15.56 -3.96
CA THR A 50 7.86 -15.98 -3.12
C THR A 50 9.13 -16.37 -3.91
N ASP A 51 8.99 -16.67 -5.20
CA ASP A 51 10.10 -17.06 -6.08
C ASP A 51 10.83 -15.86 -6.72
N GLU A 52 10.27 -14.65 -6.60
CA GLU A 52 10.89 -13.43 -7.12
C GLU A 52 11.96 -12.88 -6.16
N PRO A 53 12.92 -12.06 -6.63
CA PRO A 53 13.81 -11.30 -5.74
C PRO A 53 13.04 -10.42 -4.73
N LEU A 54 13.59 -10.17 -3.54
CA LEU A 54 12.92 -9.41 -2.47
C LEU A 54 12.42 -8.01 -2.91
N VAL A 55 13.20 -7.31 -3.75
CA VAL A 55 12.80 -6.00 -4.31
C VAL A 55 11.53 -6.14 -5.16
N GLU A 56 11.48 -7.17 -5.99
CA GLU A 56 10.36 -7.50 -6.86
C GLU A 56 9.13 -7.90 -6.03
N GLN A 57 9.31 -8.76 -5.03
CA GLN A 57 8.25 -9.12 -4.07
C GLN A 57 7.64 -7.89 -3.40
N SER A 58 8.49 -6.96 -2.97
CA SER A 58 8.09 -5.74 -2.28
C SER A 58 7.33 -4.78 -3.20
N ALA A 59 7.80 -4.60 -4.44
CA ALA A 59 7.12 -3.79 -5.43
C ALA A 59 5.78 -4.41 -5.87
N LEU A 60 5.73 -5.72 -6.08
CA LEU A 60 4.51 -6.46 -6.44
C LEU A 60 3.48 -6.44 -5.30
N TRP A 61 3.92 -6.50 -4.03
CA TRP A 61 3.05 -6.31 -2.89
C TRP A 61 2.38 -4.94 -2.89
N MET A 62 3.19 -3.89 -3.07
CA MET A 62 2.66 -2.53 -3.13
C MET A 62 1.75 -2.33 -4.32
N HIS A 63 2.11 -2.84 -5.50
CA HIS A 63 1.27 -2.85 -6.69
C HIS A 63 -0.11 -3.48 -6.42
N ALA A 64 -0.13 -4.66 -5.78
CA ALA A 64 -1.36 -5.39 -5.53
C ALA A 64 -2.27 -4.65 -4.51
N ILE A 65 -1.73 -4.22 -3.37
CA ILE A 65 -2.53 -3.57 -2.31
C ILE A 65 -2.96 -2.16 -2.73
N VAL A 66 -2.06 -1.38 -3.33
CA VAL A 66 -2.36 -0.02 -3.79
C VAL A 66 -3.27 -0.06 -5.02
N GLY A 67 -2.98 -0.89 -6.01
CA GLY A 67 -3.69 -0.89 -7.28
C GLY A 67 -5.11 -1.44 -7.20
N VAL A 68 -5.32 -2.54 -6.47
CA VAL A 68 -6.66 -3.14 -6.32
C VAL A 68 -7.58 -2.27 -5.47
N HIS A 69 -7.02 -1.47 -4.55
CA HIS A 69 -7.77 -0.57 -3.66
C HIS A 69 -8.83 -1.31 -2.81
N PHE A 70 -8.38 -2.25 -1.96
CA PHE A 70 -9.24 -3.01 -1.03
C PHE A 70 -10.00 -2.14 -0.04
N PHE A 71 -9.43 -1.01 0.33
CA PHE A 71 -9.95 -0.10 1.34
C PHE A 71 -10.39 1.22 0.69
N PRO A 72 -11.41 1.92 1.23
CA PRO A 72 -11.82 3.21 0.68
C PRO A 72 -10.76 4.30 0.83
N ASP A 73 -9.91 4.18 1.86
CA ASP A 73 -8.72 4.98 2.11
C ASP A 73 -7.62 4.03 2.64
N VAL A 74 -6.39 4.50 2.85
CA VAL A 74 -5.30 3.85 3.58
C VAL A 74 -4.60 2.67 2.90
N ASN A 75 -4.88 2.34 1.63
CA ASN A 75 -4.22 1.24 0.90
C ASN A 75 -2.69 1.32 0.92
N HIS A 76 -2.12 2.49 0.61
CA HIS A 76 -0.67 2.72 0.65
C HIS A 76 -0.06 2.45 2.03
N ARG A 77 -0.74 2.94 3.08
CA ARG A 77 -0.28 2.77 4.47
C ARG A 77 -0.39 1.31 4.90
N THR A 78 -1.47 0.63 4.52
CA THR A 78 -1.64 -0.80 4.79
C THR A 78 -0.55 -1.61 4.10
N GLY A 79 -0.37 -1.41 2.78
CA GLY A 79 0.66 -2.10 2.00
C GLY A 79 2.06 -1.92 2.59
N MET A 80 2.44 -0.68 2.91
CA MET A 80 3.75 -0.38 3.50
C MET A 80 3.93 -0.99 4.90
N LYS A 81 2.92 -0.87 5.76
CA LYS A 81 3.00 -1.42 7.13
C LYS A 81 3.10 -2.93 7.14
N THR A 82 2.31 -3.62 6.31
CA THR A 82 2.36 -5.09 6.24
C THR A 82 3.64 -5.57 5.57
N LEU A 83 4.14 -4.86 4.56
CA LEU A 83 5.44 -5.17 3.97
C LEU A 83 6.57 -5.09 4.99
N ARG A 84 6.64 -3.98 5.75
CA ARG A 84 7.64 -3.82 6.81
C ARG A 84 7.48 -4.86 7.93
N ALA A 85 6.25 -5.20 8.30
CA ALA A 85 6.01 -6.28 9.27
C ALA A 85 6.52 -7.64 8.75
N MET A 86 6.26 -7.97 7.47
CA MET A 86 6.80 -9.18 6.85
C MET A 86 8.33 -9.17 6.80
N MET A 87 8.96 -8.01 6.55
CA MET A 87 10.42 -7.87 6.60
C MET A 87 10.95 -8.12 8.03
N ASP A 88 10.35 -7.50 9.04
CA ASP A 88 10.73 -7.65 10.46
C ASP A 88 10.56 -9.11 10.93
N ASP A 89 9.43 -9.74 10.62
CA ASP A 89 9.16 -11.15 10.92
C ASP A 89 10.21 -12.10 10.31
N ASN A 90 10.78 -11.72 9.16
CA ASN A 90 11.83 -12.46 8.46
C ASN A 90 13.25 -11.95 8.76
N ARG A 91 13.42 -10.99 9.69
CA ARG A 91 14.70 -10.36 10.05
C ARG A 91 15.43 -9.73 8.86
N ILE A 92 14.66 -9.12 7.98
CA ILE A 92 15.13 -8.39 6.81
C ILE A 92 15.15 -6.91 7.16
N GLU A 93 16.30 -6.27 7.00
CA GLU A 93 16.40 -4.82 7.16
C GLU A 93 15.64 -4.10 6.02
N PRO A 94 14.78 -3.12 6.33
CA PRO A 94 14.12 -2.31 5.32
C PRO A 94 15.11 -1.62 4.36
N PHE A 95 14.76 -1.53 3.08
CA PHE A 95 15.58 -0.94 2.02
C PHE A 95 14.75 0.01 1.16
N GLU A 96 15.38 0.93 0.43
CA GLU A 96 14.68 1.91 -0.41
C GLU A 96 13.83 1.25 -1.52
N PRO A 97 12.61 1.74 -1.81
CA PRO A 97 11.89 2.84 -1.16
C PRO A 97 11.10 2.44 0.10
N PHE A 98 11.20 1.19 0.55
CA PHE A 98 10.45 0.61 1.67
C PHE A 98 11.07 0.82 3.06
N GLY A 99 12.22 1.50 3.11
CA GLY A 99 12.99 1.89 4.31
C GLY A 99 12.24 2.83 5.24
N GLU A 100 12.92 3.52 6.16
CA GLU A 100 12.29 4.62 6.91
C GLU A 100 11.65 5.63 5.96
N VAL A 101 10.58 6.32 6.41
CA VAL A 101 9.90 7.32 5.57
C VAL A 101 10.89 8.44 5.25
N GLN A 102 11.45 8.40 4.04
CA GLN A 102 12.35 9.37 3.48
C GLN A 102 11.71 10.01 2.24
N ASP A 103 12.36 11.03 1.68
CA ASP A 103 11.87 11.75 0.50
C ASP A 103 11.59 10.82 -0.70
N ILE A 104 12.36 9.75 -0.86
CA ILE A 104 12.17 8.74 -1.92
C ILE A 104 10.87 7.94 -1.72
N THR A 105 10.60 7.49 -0.48
CA THR A 105 9.33 6.82 -0.14
C THR A 105 8.13 7.74 -0.38
N MET A 106 8.30 9.03 -0.12
CA MET A 106 7.27 10.06 -0.37
C MET A 106 7.07 10.33 -1.86
N ASP A 107 8.13 10.32 -2.67
CA ASP A 107 8.03 10.46 -4.11
C ASP A 107 7.34 9.24 -4.75
N GLY A 108 7.69 8.02 -4.32
CA GLY A 108 6.98 6.80 -4.72
C GLY A 108 5.49 6.87 -4.41
N LEU A 109 5.13 7.30 -3.19
CA LEU A 109 3.74 7.50 -2.78
C LEU A 109 3.01 8.59 -3.58
N ARG A 110 3.72 9.65 -3.97
CA ARG A 110 3.14 10.72 -4.81
C ARG A 110 2.90 10.20 -6.24
N ARG A 111 3.89 9.56 -6.84
CA ARG A 111 3.81 8.98 -8.18
C ARG A 111 2.72 7.92 -8.25
N SER A 112 2.62 7.04 -7.26
CA SER A 112 1.60 5.99 -7.22
C SER A 112 0.17 6.52 -7.11
N LYS A 113 -0.05 7.73 -6.58
CA LYS A 113 -1.37 8.39 -6.58
C LYS A 113 -1.75 8.94 -7.96
N GLU A 114 -0.79 9.16 -8.84
CA GLU A 114 -1.01 9.65 -10.21
C GLU A 114 -1.23 8.50 -11.20
N GLU A 115 -0.65 7.32 -10.94
CA GLU A 115 -0.73 6.12 -11.78
C GLU A 115 -2.14 5.53 -12.03
N PRO A 116 -3.17 5.69 -11.17
CA PRO A 116 -4.52 5.22 -11.49
C PRO A 116 -5.11 5.83 -12.78
N ARG A 117 -4.51 6.90 -13.31
CA ARG A 117 -4.86 7.48 -14.63
C ARG A 117 -4.26 6.72 -15.81
N ASN A 118 -3.21 5.95 -15.57
CA ASN A 118 -2.41 5.25 -16.59
C ASN A 118 -2.67 3.74 -16.58
N VAL A 119 -2.97 3.17 -15.40
CA VAL A 119 -3.14 1.72 -15.21
C VAL A 119 -4.40 1.43 -14.39
N SER A 120 -5.16 0.43 -14.80
CA SER A 120 -6.25 -0.14 -13.99
C SER A 120 -5.83 -1.51 -13.46
N VAL A 121 -5.63 -1.59 -12.14
CA VAL A 121 -5.28 -2.84 -11.45
C VAL A 121 -6.50 -3.48 -10.79
N ASP A 122 -6.74 -4.76 -11.01
CA ASP A 122 -7.82 -5.56 -10.42
C ASP A 122 -7.35 -6.99 -10.12
N MET A 123 -8.29 -7.88 -9.75
CA MET A 123 -8.02 -9.27 -9.39
C MET A 123 -7.51 -10.14 -10.57
N GLY A 124 -7.40 -9.60 -11.78
CA GLY A 124 -6.83 -10.24 -12.96
C GLY A 124 -5.34 -9.93 -13.19
N ASN A 125 -4.86 -8.76 -12.74
CA ASN A 125 -3.52 -8.25 -13.06
C ASN A 125 -2.73 -7.69 -11.85
N TYR A 126 -3.15 -7.98 -10.61
CA TYR A 126 -2.53 -7.45 -9.38
C TYR A 126 -1.04 -7.77 -9.15
N TYR A 127 -0.40 -8.61 -9.97
CA TYR A 127 1.06 -8.84 -9.96
C TYR A 127 1.73 -8.61 -11.33
N GLU A 128 1.11 -7.82 -12.21
CA GLU A 128 1.77 -7.39 -13.45
C GLU A 128 2.89 -6.38 -13.16
N LYS A 129 3.96 -6.45 -13.97
CA LYS A 129 5.13 -5.56 -13.89
C LYS A 129 4.92 -4.32 -14.79
N ASP A 130 3.88 -3.56 -14.52
CA ASP A 130 3.49 -2.35 -15.26
C ASP A 130 4.09 -1.05 -14.68
N SER A 131 3.56 0.12 -15.07
CA SER A 131 4.06 1.41 -14.59
C SER A 131 3.83 1.65 -13.10
N LEU A 132 2.76 1.11 -12.51
CA LEU A 132 2.55 1.21 -11.06
C LEU A 132 3.56 0.32 -10.32
N TYR A 133 3.87 -0.87 -10.83
CA TYR A 133 4.92 -1.69 -10.28
C TYR A 133 6.30 -0.98 -10.36
N ALA A 134 6.59 -0.33 -11.49
CA ALA A 134 7.85 0.39 -11.69
C ALA A 134 8.05 1.51 -10.66
N VAL A 135 6.97 2.22 -10.27
CA VAL A 135 7.02 3.24 -9.21
C VAL A 135 7.55 2.70 -7.88
N TRP A 136 7.26 1.44 -7.55
CA TRP A 136 7.67 0.83 -6.28
C TRP A 136 8.99 0.07 -6.38
N ARG A 137 9.44 -0.28 -7.58
CA ARG A 137 10.69 -1.02 -7.81
C ARG A 137 11.89 -0.10 -7.97
N ASP A 138 11.69 1.08 -8.56
CA ASP A 138 12.71 2.12 -8.78
C ASP A 138 13.00 2.92 -7.49
#